data_AF-A0A494XY73-F1
#
_entry.id   AF-A0A494XY73-F1
#
_cell.length_a   1.000
_cell.length_b   1.000
_cell.length_c   1.000
_cell.angle_alpha   90.00
_cell.angle_beta   90.00
_cell.angle_gamma   90.00
#
_symmetry.space_group_name_H-M   'P 1'
#
loop_
_entity.id
_entity.type
_entity.pdbx_description
1 polymer ?
#
loop_
_entity_poly.entity_id
_entity_poly.type
_entity_poly.pdbx_seq_one_letter_code
_entity_poly.pdbx_strand_id
1 'polypeptide(L)'
;MGGVMNHVDLPAPGPSGIRGRVRDALVACLSPADLAFHAANEALASRFPDLWPQVVNPSPARRLHDAMAQDGGHHYAVDALVSIMIFGPGAMDPDAPVDRATYLAVHTALAALLMNAYTQSETFRRLFNHAAQTTLPYRRWHLSPDDAFGTTIGDAQRWAAGDRAVMALNLDPADPDENDGNAYCDDNEYYASELGVQRFGLDRSFLHEVIHVLTELPDADGLHVRGPIVEYENIVLKEIGDPSPARITYACE
;
A
#
# COMPACT_ATOMS: atom_id res chain seq x y z
N MET A 1 -27.46 -64.07 39.55
CA MET A 1 -27.92 -62.67 39.57
C MET A 1 -26.80 -61.87 40.25
N GLY A 2 -25.89 -61.19 39.58
CA GLY A 2 -25.98 -60.44 38.32
C GLY A 2 -26.08 -58.95 38.65
N GLY A 3 -25.00 -58.19 38.45
CA GLY A 3 -24.99 -56.73 38.62
C GLY A 3 -23.59 -56.15 38.81
N VAL A 4 -22.78 -56.13 37.75
CA VAL A 4 -21.45 -55.50 37.70
C VAL A 4 -21.61 -54.00 37.45
N MET A 5 -20.82 -53.18 38.14
CA MET A 5 -20.73 -51.73 37.99
C MET A 5 -20.28 -51.34 36.57
N ASN A 6 -21.00 -50.45 35.92
CA ASN A 6 -20.50 -49.72 34.75
C ASN A 6 -20.09 -48.31 35.18
N HIS A 7 -18.79 -48.10 35.35
CA HIS A 7 -18.20 -46.77 35.25
C HIS A 7 -18.27 -46.37 33.77
N VAL A 8 -19.03 -45.32 33.48
CA VAL A 8 -19.03 -44.69 32.16
C VAL A 8 -17.82 -43.76 32.13
N ASP A 9 -16.75 -44.18 31.47
CA ASP A 9 -15.66 -43.28 31.09
C ASP A 9 -16.21 -42.27 30.07
N LEU A 10 -16.34 -41.02 30.51
CA LEU A 10 -16.57 -39.90 29.60
C LEU A 10 -15.27 -39.66 28.82
N PRO A 11 -15.31 -39.59 27.48
CA PRO A 11 -14.12 -39.31 26.70
C PRO A 11 -13.60 -37.91 27.06
N ALA A 12 -12.30 -37.82 27.34
CA ALA A 12 -11.63 -36.55 27.53
C ALA A 12 -11.87 -35.66 26.29
N PRO A 13 -12.26 -34.38 26.46
CA PRO A 13 -12.42 -33.48 25.34
C PRO A 13 -11.08 -33.30 24.64
N GLY A 14 -10.98 -33.76 23.39
CA GLY A 14 -9.83 -33.54 22.53
C GLY A 14 -9.59 -32.04 22.28
N PRO A 15 -8.44 -31.67 21.68
CA PRO A 15 -7.92 -30.30 21.63
C PRO A 15 -8.70 -29.36 20.69
N SER A 16 -9.89 -29.74 20.23
CA SER A 16 -10.77 -28.85 19.45
C SER A 16 -11.52 -27.90 20.40
N GLY A 17 -10.78 -27.01 21.06
CA GLY A 17 -11.35 -25.95 21.88
C GLY A 17 -12.29 -25.08 21.04
N ILE A 18 -13.24 -24.43 21.71
CA ILE A 18 -14.26 -23.52 21.14
C ILE A 18 -13.67 -22.54 20.09
N ARG A 19 -12.39 -22.16 20.22
CA ARG A 19 -11.64 -21.36 19.24
C ARG A 19 -11.56 -21.98 17.83
N GLY A 20 -11.43 -23.30 17.70
CA GLY A 20 -11.40 -23.98 16.40
C GLY A 20 -12.75 -23.96 15.70
N ARG A 21 -13.83 -24.24 16.43
CA ARG A 21 -15.21 -24.24 15.87
C ARG A 21 -15.69 -22.85 15.47
N VAL A 22 -15.26 -21.81 16.17
CA VAL A 22 -15.57 -20.41 15.80
C VAL A 22 -14.80 -20.01 14.55
N ARG A 23 -13.53 -20.41 14.40
CA ARG A 23 -12.75 -20.20 13.16
C ARG A 23 -13.40 -20.90 11.97
N ASP A 24 -13.79 -22.16 12.12
CA ASP A 24 -14.42 -22.94 11.05
C ASP A 24 -15.80 -22.38 10.63
N ALA A 25 -16.58 -21.86 11.59
CA ALA A 25 -17.88 -21.24 11.31
C ALA A 25 -17.78 -19.84 10.67
N LEU A 26 -16.74 -19.04 11.02
CA LEU A 26 -16.49 -17.74 10.40
C LEU A 26 -15.99 -17.89 8.94
N VAL A 27 -15.16 -18.90 8.68
CA VAL A 27 -14.68 -19.22 7.32
C VAL A 27 -15.82 -19.71 6.42
N ALA A 28 -16.83 -20.37 6.97
CA ALA A 28 -17.98 -20.88 6.21
C ALA A 28 -18.92 -19.80 5.64
N CYS A 29 -18.82 -18.54 6.11
CA CYS A 29 -19.64 -17.41 5.64
C CYS A 29 -18.92 -16.46 4.69
N LEU A 30 -17.63 -16.70 4.39
CA LEU A 30 -16.85 -15.84 3.51
C LEU A 30 -17.16 -16.14 2.04
N SER A 31 -17.21 -15.11 1.21
CA SER A 31 -17.28 -15.30 -0.23
C SER A 31 -16.00 -15.98 -0.75
N PRO A 32 -16.03 -16.66 -1.91
CA PRO A 32 -14.81 -17.19 -2.52
C PRO A 32 -13.72 -16.12 -2.72
N ALA A 33 -14.12 -14.87 -3.00
CA ALA A 33 -13.20 -13.74 -3.12
C ALA A 33 -12.56 -13.38 -1.78
N ASP A 34 -13.34 -13.38 -0.69
CA ASP A 34 -12.81 -13.14 0.66
C ASP A 34 -11.85 -14.26 1.10
N LEU A 35 -12.16 -15.52 0.78
CA LEU A 35 -11.28 -16.65 1.06
C LEU A 35 -9.95 -16.52 0.30
N ALA A 36 -10.00 -16.14 -0.98
CA ALA A 36 -8.81 -15.92 -1.79
C ALA A 36 -7.97 -14.75 -1.26
N PHE A 37 -8.61 -13.63 -0.90
CA PHE A 37 -7.96 -12.49 -0.27
C PHE A 37 -7.25 -12.91 1.02
N HIS A 38 -7.96 -13.58 1.93
CA HIS A 38 -7.38 -14.01 3.20
C HIS A 38 -6.21 -14.98 3.00
N ALA A 39 -6.34 -15.97 2.12
CA ALA A 39 -5.27 -16.94 1.85
C ALA A 39 -4.01 -16.27 1.28
N ALA A 40 -4.15 -15.33 0.34
CA ALA A 40 -3.01 -14.60 -0.22
C ALA A 40 -2.30 -13.74 0.84
N ASN A 41 -3.07 -13.03 1.67
CA ASN A 41 -2.51 -12.18 2.74
C ASN A 41 -1.86 -13.04 3.87
N GLU A 42 -2.43 -14.19 4.23
CA GLU A 42 -1.82 -15.14 5.19
C GLU A 42 -0.50 -15.71 4.65
N ALA A 43 -0.43 -16.03 3.35
CA ALA A 43 0.81 -16.52 2.73
C ALA A 43 1.92 -15.46 2.74
N LEU A 44 1.58 -14.20 2.46
CA LEU A 44 2.50 -13.06 2.57
C LEU A 44 2.96 -12.84 4.01
N ALA A 45 2.03 -12.78 4.97
CA ALA A 45 2.36 -12.55 6.38
C ALA A 45 3.15 -13.72 7.00
N SER A 46 3.00 -14.94 6.48
CA SER A 46 3.85 -16.07 6.86
C SER A 46 5.30 -15.89 6.44
N ARG A 47 5.55 -15.18 5.32
CA ARG A 47 6.91 -14.82 4.85
C ARG A 47 7.43 -13.55 5.51
N PHE A 48 6.55 -12.59 5.77
CA PHE A 48 6.85 -11.28 6.34
C PHE A 48 5.96 -11.03 7.57
N PRO A 49 6.40 -11.44 8.77
CA PRO A 49 5.56 -11.44 9.95
C PRO A 49 5.03 -10.06 10.39
N ASP A 50 5.70 -8.97 10.00
CA ASP A 50 5.24 -7.61 10.28
C ASP A 50 4.00 -7.20 9.46
N LEU A 51 3.55 -8.02 8.51
CA LEU A 51 2.28 -7.85 7.80
C LEU A 51 1.08 -8.51 8.50
N TRP A 52 1.28 -9.33 9.54
CA TRP A 52 0.17 -9.97 10.27
C TRP A 52 -0.92 -9.00 10.75
N PRO A 53 -0.61 -7.78 11.23
CA PRO A 53 -1.63 -6.80 11.59
C PRO A 53 -2.60 -6.47 10.44
N GLN A 54 -2.13 -6.47 9.18
CA GLN A 54 -2.95 -6.24 7.98
C GLN A 54 -3.84 -7.44 7.61
N VAL A 55 -3.51 -8.65 8.10
CA VAL A 55 -4.34 -9.84 7.92
C VAL A 55 -5.47 -9.86 8.94
N VAL A 56 -5.16 -9.48 10.18
CA VAL A 56 -6.11 -9.46 11.30
C VAL A 56 -7.12 -8.33 11.15
N ASN A 57 -6.65 -7.15 10.75
CA ASN A 57 -7.49 -5.99 10.50
C ASN A 57 -7.06 -5.37 9.16
N PRO A 58 -7.57 -5.87 8.03
CA PRO A 58 -7.29 -5.30 6.72
C PRO A 58 -8.08 -4.01 6.48
N SER A 59 -7.48 -3.07 5.74
CA SER A 59 -8.22 -1.91 5.21
C SER A 59 -9.41 -2.37 4.35
N PRO A 60 -10.65 -1.91 4.66
CA PRO A 60 -11.82 -2.22 3.86
C PRO A 60 -11.70 -1.69 2.41
N ALA A 61 -11.17 -0.47 2.24
CA ALA A 61 -10.97 0.12 0.93
C ALA A 61 -9.97 -0.69 0.08
N ARG A 62 -8.88 -1.19 0.71
CA ARG A 62 -7.93 -2.08 0.02
C ARG A 62 -8.62 -3.37 -0.43
N ARG A 63 -9.39 -4.00 0.45
CA ARG A 63 -10.15 -5.23 0.12
C ARG A 63 -11.07 -5.06 -1.07
N LEU A 64 -11.83 -3.97 -1.09
CA LEU A 64 -12.74 -3.66 -2.20
C LEU A 64 -11.96 -3.44 -3.50
N HIS A 65 -10.82 -2.76 -3.42
CA HIS A 65 -9.96 -2.54 -4.58
C HIS A 65 -9.30 -3.84 -5.08
N ASP A 66 -8.82 -4.70 -4.19
CA ASP A 66 -8.26 -6.02 -4.54
C ASP A 66 -9.28 -6.91 -5.26
N ALA A 67 -10.57 -6.77 -4.96
CA ALA A 67 -11.62 -7.49 -5.67
C ALA A 67 -11.77 -7.05 -7.13
N MET A 68 -11.35 -5.82 -7.48
CA MET A 68 -11.36 -5.27 -8.84
C MET A 68 -10.02 -5.49 -9.56
N ALA A 69 -8.91 -5.31 -8.85
CA ALA A 69 -7.55 -5.42 -9.37
C ALA A 69 -6.99 -6.84 -9.16
N GLN A 70 -7.33 -7.75 -10.07
CA GLN A 70 -6.98 -9.18 -9.97
C GLN A 70 -5.84 -9.61 -10.90
N ASP A 71 -5.56 -8.84 -11.95
CA ASP A 71 -4.63 -9.24 -13.01
C ASP A 71 -3.17 -8.95 -12.63
N GLY A 72 -2.49 -9.97 -12.09
CA GLY A 72 -1.06 -9.92 -11.74
C GLY A 72 -0.11 -10.26 -12.88
N GLY A 73 -0.57 -10.30 -14.14
CA GLY A 73 0.24 -10.67 -15.31
C GLY A 73 1.25 -9.60 -15.74
N HIS A 74 2.26 -10.01 -16.52
CA HIS A 74 3.24 -9.11 -17.13
C HIS A 74 2.77 -8.70 -18.54
N HIS A 75 2.05 -7.59 -18.65
CA HIS A 75 1.47 -7.12 -19.92
C HIS A 75 2.23 -5.95 -20.54
N TYR A 76 2.91 -5.16 -19.72
CA TYR A 76 3.61 -3.95 -20.16
C TYR A 76 5.12 -4.13 -20.11
N ALA A 77 5.81 -3.55 -21.09
CA ALA A 77 7.26 -3.44 -21.06
C ALA A 77 7.67 -2.48 -19.94
N VAL A 78 8.68 -2.86 -19.16
CA VAL A 78 9.06 -2.11 -17.94
C VAL A 78 9.59 -0.70 -18.24
N ASP A 79 10.17 -0.48 -19.42
CA ASP A 79 10.63 0.82 -19.91
C ASP A 79 9.49 1.74 -20.35
N ALA A 80 8.29 1.22 -20.58
CA ALA A 80 7.11 1.99 -20.95
C ALA A 80 6.30 2.48 -19.73
N LEU A 81 6.50 1.93 -18.54
CA LEU A 81 5.64 2.16 -17.36
C LEU A 81 5.47 3.63 -17.00
N VAL A 82 6.57 4.40 -16.97
CA VAL A 82 6.49 5.83 -16.66
C VAL A 82 5.71 6.58 -17.72
N SER A 83 5.88 6.28 -19.01
CA SER A 83 5.16 6.97 -20.09
C SER A 83 3.65 6.69 -20.12
N ILE A 84 3.25 5.53 -19.58
CA ILE A 84 1.84 5.16 -19.40
C ILE A 84 1.22 6.00 -18.27
N MET A 85 1.97 6.23 -17.19
CA MET A 85 1.48 6.92 -15.99
C MET A 85 1.62 8.46 -16.06
N ILE A 86 2.72 8.94 -16.63
CA ILE A 86 3.17 10.33 -16.59
C ILE A 86 3.00 10.99 -17.95
N PHE A 87 2.32 12.14 -17.96
CA PHE A 87 2.14 12.96 -19.16
C PHE A 87 3.40 13.76 -19.52
N GLY A 88 4.05 14.33 -18.51
CA GLY A 88 5.21 15.20 -18.65
C GLY A 88 5.51 15.97 -17.37
N PRO A 89 6.42 16.96 -17.41
CA PRO A 89 6.64 17.86 -16.27
C PRO A 89 5.40 18.71 -15.98
N GLY A 90 5.17 19.03 -14.71
CA GLY A 90 4.19 20.03 -14.30
C GLY A 90 4.11 20.16 -12.79
N ALA A 91 4.33 21.39 -12.30
CA ALA A 91 4.30 21.70 -10.87
C ALA A 91 2.88 21.70 -10.29
N MET A 92 2.75 21.55 -8.97
CA MET A 92 1.45 21.69 -8.28
C MET A 92 0.84 23.08 -8.52
N ASP A 93 1.64 24.13 -8.34
CA ASP A 93 1.31 25.47 -8.84
C ASP A 93 1.44 25.50 -10.38
N PRO A 94 0.37 25.78 -11.13
CA PRO A 94 0.42 25.83 -12.60
C PRO A 94 1.33 26.90 -13.17
N ASP A 95 1.63 27.95 -12.42
CA ASP A 95 2.48 29.05 -12.88
C ASP A 95 3.96 28.85 -12.48
N ALA A 96 4.26 27.86 -11.64
CA ALA A 96 5.62 27.57 -11.20
C ALA A 96 6.44 26.87 -12.32
N PRO A 97 7.68 27.32 -12.57
CA PRO A 97 8.55 26.66 -13.52
C PRO A 97 9.05 25.32 -12.98
N VAL A 98 9.17 24.32 -13.86
CA VAL A 98 9.78 23.03 -13.52
C VAL A 98 11.22 23.00 -14.03
N ASP A 99 12.18 22.83 -13.11
CA ASP A 99 13.58 22.64 -13.51
C ASP A 99 13.76 21.31 -14.24
N ARG A 100 14.41 21.37 -15.41
CA ARG A 100 14.57 20.21 -16.28
C ARG A 100 15.54 19.18 -15.71
N ALA A 101 16.60 19.60 -15.04
CA ALA A 101 17.58 18.68 -14.48
C ALA A 101 16.97 17.91 -13.30
N THR A 102 16.27 18.60 -12.40
CA THR A 102 15.55 17.98 -11.28
C THR A 102 14.45 17.05 -11.78
N TYR A 103 13.64 17.47 -12.77
CA TYR A 103 12.66 16.61 -13.41
C TYR A 103 13.27 15.30 -13.93
N LEU A 104 14.39 15.37 -14.64
CA LEU A 104 15.03 14.18 -15.20
C LEU A 104 15.59 13.25 -14.11
N ALA A 105 16.12 13.81 -13.02
CA ALA A 105 16.60 13.03 -11.89
C ALA A 105 15.45 12.28 -11.19
N VAL A 106 14.38 12.98 -10.84
CA VAL A 106 13.17 12.40 -10.23
C VAL A 106 12.53 11.37 -11.16
N HIS A 107 12.37 11.70 -12.46
CA HIS A 107 11.84 10.78 -13.46
C HIS A 107 12.68 9.50 -13.56
N THR A 108 14.01 9.60 -13.49
CA THR A 108 14.90 8.44 -13.55
C THR A 108 14.75 7.54 -12.32
N ALA A 109 14.68 8.15 -11.12
CA ALA A 109 14.42 7.42 -9.88
C ALA A 109 13.05 6.71 -9.92
N LEU A 110 12.02 7.43 -10.36
CA LEU A 110 10.67 6.86 -10.55
C LEU A 110 10.70 5.69 -11.53
N ALA A 111 11.36 5.83 -12.69
CA ALA A 111 11.47 4.76 -13.67
C ALA A 111 12.11 3.50 -13.10
N ALA A 112 13.19 3.65 -12.32
CA ALA A 112 13.86 2.52 -11.67
C ALA A 112 12.94 1.81 -10.67
N LEU A 113 12.22 2.57 -9.85
CA LEU A 113 11.25 2.03 -8.90
C LEU A 113 10.12 1.27 -9.61
N LEU A 114 9.47 1.87 -10.62
CA LEU A 114 8.36 1.22 -11.34
C LEU A 114 8.84 -0.06 -12.03
N MET A 115 10.03 -0.05 -12.62
CA MET A 115 10.63 -1.25 -13.23
C MET A 115 10.82 -2.36 -12.20
N ASN A 116 11.41 -2.05 -11.04
CA ASN A 116 11.62 -3.04 -9.97
C ASN A 116 10.27 -3.57 -9.43
N ALA A 117 9.34 -2.66 -9.13
CA ALA A 117 8.02 -2.99 -8.59
C ALA A 117 7.20 -3.87 -9.55
N TYR A 118 7.10 -3.49 -10.82
CA TYR A 118 6.35 -4.28 -11.81
C TYR A 118 7.00 -5.64 -12.09
N THR A 119 8.34 -5.72 -12.01
CA THR A 119 9.05 -6.99 -12.19
C THR A 119 8.81 -7.94 -11.03
N GLN A 120 8.87 -7.47 -9.79
CA GLN A 120 8.93 -8.35 -8.62
C GLN A 120 7.61 -8.48 -7.87
N SER A 121 6.80 -7.43 -7.82
CA SER A 121 5.57 -7.37 -7.03
C SER A 121 4.34 -7.72 -7.87
N GLU A 122 3.72 -8.85 -7.55
CA GLU A 122 2.41 -9.22 -8.13
C GLU A 122 1.33 -8.23 -7.71
N THR A 123 1.38 -7.76 -6.45
CA THR A 123 0.46 -6.73 -5.96
C THR A 123 0.58 -5.45 -6.78
N PHE A 124 1.80 -4.97 -7.03
CA PHE A 124 2.02 -3.80 -7.87
C PHE A 124 1.50 -4.00 -9.30
N ARG A 125 1.75 -5.17 -9.91
CA ARG A 125 1.22 -5.49 -11.25
C ARG A 125 -0.31 -5.43 -11.28
N ARG A 126 -1.00 -5.96 -10.27
CA ARG A 126 -2.47 -5.87 -10.17
C ARG A 126 -2.96 -4.44 -10.17
N LEU A 127 -2.34 -3.56 -9.37
CA LEU A 127 -2.68 -2.15 -9.32
C LEU A 127 -2.42 -1.46 -10.66
N PHE A 128 -1.23 -1.65 -11.22
CA PHE A 128 -0.84 -1.01 -12.47
C PHE A 128 -1.71 -1.47 -13.65
N ASN A 129 -1.93 -2.78 -13.78
CA ASN A 129 -2.73 -3.35 -14.86
C ASN A 129 -4.18 -2.89 -14.79
N HIS A 130 -4.75 -2.78 -13.59
CA HIS A 130 -6.08 -2.23 -13.39
C HIS A 130 -6.11 -0.76 -13.82
N ALA A 131 -5.22 0.08 -13.28
CA ALA A 131 -5.15 1.51 -13.59
C ALA A 131 -4.92 1.78 -15.08
N ALA A 132 -4.10 0.97 -15.76
CA ALA A 132 -3.83 1.07 -17.18
C ALA A 132 -5.07 0.82 -18.06
N GLN A 133 -6.10 0.18 -17.53
CA GLN A 133 -7.37 -0.08 -18.22
C GLN A 133 -8.48 0.88 -17.81
N THR A 134 -8.41 1.45 -16.60
CA THR A 134 -9.51 2.24 -16.01
C THR A 134 -9.21 3.73 -15.91
N THR A 135 -8.04 4.11 -15.40
CA THR A 135 -7.72 5.49 -15.04
C THR A 135 -6.74 6.12 -16.03
N LEU A 136 -5.59 5.48 -16.26
CA LEU A 136 -4.47 6.02 -17.03
C LEU A 136 -4.79 6.36 -18.50
N PRO A 137 -5.71 5.67 -19.20
CA PRO A 137 -6.12 6.08 -20.55
C PRO A 137 -6.81 7.44 -20.61
N TYR A 138 -7.48 7.85 -19.53
CA TYR A 138 -8.26 9.10 -19.48
C TYR A 138 -7.54 10.19 -18.70
N ARG A 139 -6.59 9.82 -17.83
CA ARG A 139 -5.88 10.74 -16.96
C ARG A 139 -4.47 10.23 -16.70
N ARG A 140 -3.49 11.02 -17.12
CA ARG A 140 -2.08 10.83 -16.75
C ARG A 140 -1.66 11.97 -15.87
N TRP A 141 -0.72 11.70 -14.97
CA TRP A 141 -0.25 12.68 -14.00
C TRP A 141 0.91 13.49 -14.59
N HIS A 142 0.95 14.77 -14.28
CA HIS A 142 2.18 15.55 -14.41
C HIS A 142 3.09 15.20 -13.24
N LEU A 143 4.39 15.09 -13.51
CA LEU A 143 5.38 14.91 -12.47
C LEU A 143 5.91 16.28 -12.05
N SER A 144 5.67 16.63 -10.78
CA SER A 144 6.28 17.79 -10.15
C SER A 144 7.53 17.36 -9.38
N PRO A 145 8.74 17.74 -9.83
CA PRO A 145 9.94 17.57 -9.03
C PRO A 145 10.05 18.67 -7.98
N ASP A 146 10.73 18.39 -6.86
CA ASP A 146 11.14 19.41 -5.85
C ASP A 146 10.00 20.00 -5.01
N ASP A 147 8.76 19.58 -5.25
CA ASP A 147 7.63 19.85 -4.37
C ASP A 147 7.62 18.82 -3.21
N ALA A 148 6.95 19.19 -2.10
CA ALA A 148 6.62 18.22 -1.04
C ALA A 148 5.85 17.03 -1.62
N PHE A 149 6.13 15.82 -1.11
CA PHE A 149 5.44 14.61 -1.56
C PHE A 149 3.92 14.78 -1.51
N GLY A 150 3.24 14.39 -2.58
CA GLY A 150 1.80 14.42 -2.61
C GLY A 150 1.21 14.19 -3.99
N THR A 151 -0.02 13.69 -4.01
CA THR A 151 -0.73 13.37 -5.25
C THR A 151 -2.12 13.99 -5.22
N THR A 152 -2.50 14.65 -6.31
CA THR A 152 -3.88 15.11 -6.46
C THR A 152 -4.80 13.91 -6.70
N ILE A 153 -5.62 13.59 -5.70
CA ILE A 153 -6.70 12.61 -5.73
C ILE A 153 -8.06 13.32 -5.65
N GLY A 154 -8.96 13.02 -6.58
CA GLY A 154 -10.28 13.66 -6.65
C GLY A 154 -10.28 15.11 -7.19
N ASP A 155 -11.49 15.64 -7.41
CA ASP A 155 -11.70 16.88 -8.17
C ASP A 155 -11.24 18.15 -7.43
N ALA A 156 -11.38 18.19 -6.11
CA ALA A 156 -11.04 19.38 -5.32
C ALA A 156 -9.53 19.69 -5.37
N GLN A 157 -8.69 18.66 -5.23
CA GLN A 157 -7.24 18.82 -5.29
C GLN A 157 -6.78 19.14 -6.72
N ARG A 158 -7.39 18.53 -7.74
CA ARG A 158 -7.12 18.87 -9.15
C ARG A 158 -7.50 20.30 -9.49
N TRP A 159 -8.65 20.77 -9.03
CA TRP A 159 -9.08 22.15 -9.22
C TRP A 159 -8.02 23.13 -8.69
N ALA A 160 -7.49 22.85 -7.49
CA ALA A 160 -6.41 23.66 -6.91
C ALA A 160 -5.13 23.65 -7.76
N ALA A 161 -4.83 22.54 -8.45
CA ALA A 161 -3.69 22.39 -9.35
C ALA A 161 -3.95 22.85 -10.81
N GLY A 162 -5.03 23.61 -11.04
CA GLY A 162 -5.40 24.11 -12.38
C GLY A 162 -6.06 23.06 -13.27
N ASP A 163 -6.90 22.19 -12.68
CA ASP A 163 -7.57 21.04 -13.32
C ASP A 163 -6.60 19.98 -13.87
N ARG A 164 -5.38 19.95 -13.33
CA ARG A 164 -4.34 18.96 -13.68
C ARG A 164 -4.25 17.90 -12.60
N ALA A 165 -3.98 16.68 -13.04
CA ALA A 165 -3.52 15.63 -12.16
C ALA A 165 -2.00 15.78 -11.97
N VAL A 166 -1.54 15.95 -10.74
CA VAL A 166 -0.13 16.18 -10.42
C VAL A 166 0.31 15.19 -9.34
N MET A 167 1.47 14.59 -9.54
CA MET A 167 2.18 13.76 -8.56
C MET A 167 3.50 14.47 -8.26
N ALA A 168 3.65 14.92 -7.03
CA ALA A 168 4.82 15.62 -6.52
C ALA A 168 5.77 14.63 -5.84
N LEU A 169 7.03 14.65 -6.27
CA LEU A 169 8.11 13.82 -5.76
C LEU A 169 9.37 14.67 -5.64
N ASN A 170 10.18 14.44 -4.62
CA ASN A 170 11.51 15.06 -4.50
C ASN A 170 12.57 14.00 -4.20
N LEU A 171 13.84 14.39 -4.28
CA LEU A 171 14.97 13.52 -3.92
C LEU A 171 15.64 13.99 -2.63
N ASP A 172 14.95 14.86 -1.88
CA ASP A 172 15.50 15.40 -0.67
C ASP A 172 15.58 14.28 0.37
N PRO A 173 16.74 14.13 1.03
CA PRO A 173 16.78 13.27 2.18
C PRO A 173 15.86 13.88 3.24
N ALA A 174 15.19 13.03 4.02
CA ALA A 174 14.56 13.51 5.26
C ALA A 174 15.57 14.36 6.05
N ASP A 175 15.18 15.53 6.51
CA ASP A 175 16.04 16.45 7.25
C ASP A 175 16.15 15.97 8.71
N PRO A 176 17.34 15.53 9.18
CA PRO A 176 17.49 15.13 10.57
C PRO A 176 17.27 16.27 11.58
N ASP A 177 17.35 17.53 11.14
CA ASP A 177 17.27 18.74 11.95
C ASP A 177 15.89 19.43 11.91
N GLU A 178 14.97 19.02 11.03
CA GLU A 178 13.57 19.49 11.02
C GLU A 178 12.76 18.93 12.20
N ASN A 179 13.37 18.00 12.96
CA ASN A 179 12.93 17.52 14.25
C ASN A 179 13.19 18.59 15.34
N ASP A 180 12.31 19.59 15.42
CA ASP A 180 12.35 20.78 16.30
C ASP A 180 12.25 20.49 17.83
N GLY A 181 12.67 19.31 18.27
CA GLY A 181 12.69 18.92 19.67
C GLY A 181 11.34 18.45 20.20
N ASN A 182 10.30 18.39 19.37
CA ASN A 182 9.03 17.77 19.69
C ASN A 182 8.91 16.42 18.97
N ALA A 183 9.69 15.44 19.46
CA ALA A 183 9.82 14.10 18.90
C ALA A 183 8.52 13.28 19.02
N TYR A 184 7.56 13.57 18.15
CA TYR A 184 6.38 12.76 17.92
C TYR A 184 5.98 12.91 16.44
N CYS A 185 6.78 12.27 15.57
CA CYS A 185 6.64 12.14 14.11
C CYS A 185 6.27 13.39 13.32
N ASP A 186 7.22 13.89 12.52
CA ASP A 186 6.82 14.51 11.27
C ASP A 186 6.29 13.40 10.34
N ASP A 187 4.99 13.39 10.09
CA ASP A 187 4.31 12.40 9.23
C ASP A 187 4.82 12.41 7.78
N ASN A 188 5.64 13.40 7.39
CA ASN A 188 6.28 13.48 6.08
C ASN A 188 7.66 12.81 6.04
N GLU A 189 8.31 12.63 7.19
CA GLU A 189 9.71 12.17 7.27
C GLU A 189 9.90 10.88 8.08
N TYR A 190 8.98 10.62 9.00
CA TYR A 190 9.02 9.48 9.89
C TYR A 190 7.70 8.71 9.92
N TYR A 191 7.78 7.42 10.23
CA TYR A 191 6.61 6.57 10.40
C TYR A 191 6.75 5.61 11.56
N ALA A 192 5.61 5.27 12.17
CA ALA A 192 5.55 4.28 13.23
C ALA A 192 5.62 2.85 12.67
N SER A 193 6.43 2.02 13.29
CA SER A 193 6.54 0.58 13.02
C SER A 193 6.60 -0.21 14.33
N GLU A 194 6.50 -1.54 14.26
CA GLU A 194 6.71 -2.43 15.41
C GLU A 194 8.13 -2.33 16.01
N LEU A 195 9.10 -1.78 15.26
CA LEU A 195 10.47 -1.55 15.72
C LEU A 195 10.68 -0.12 16.27
N GLY A 196 9.60 0.65 16.44
CA GLY A 196 9.63 2.07 16.79
C GLY A 196 9.61 2.96 15.55
N VAL A 197 9.88 4.26 15.77
CA VAL A 197 9.88 5.28 14.72
C VAL A 197 10.99 5.03 13.71
N GLN A 198 10.62 5.00 12.44
CA GLN A 198 11.51 4.82 11.29
C GLN A 198 11.51 6.06 10.41
N ARG A 199 12.53 6.21 9.57
CA ARG A 199 12.58 7.27 8.54
C ARG A 199 11.99 6.76 7.24
N PHE A 200 11.29 7.62 6.52
CA PHE A 200 10.93 7.33 5.14
C PHE A 200 12.19 7.22 4.28
N GLY A 201 12.27 6.13 3.51
CA GLY A 201 13.21 6.00 2.42
C GLY A 201 12.54 6.42 1.11
N LEU A 202 13.34 6.85 0.12
CA LEU A 202 12.83 7.32 -1.18
C LEU A 202 11.90 6.30 -1.85
N ASP A 203 12.25 5.01 -1.85
CA ASP A 203 11.40 3.98 -2.46
C ASP A 203 10.01 3.92 -1.82
N ARG A 204 9.93 4.08 -0.49
CA ARG A 204 8.66 4.12 0.24
C ARG A 204 7.87 5.38 -0.14
N SER A 205 8.47 6.56 -0.06
CA SER A 205 7.81 7.84 -0.37
C SER A 205 7.32 7.89 -1.82
N PHE A 206 8.13 7.43 -2.78
CA PHE A 206 7.72 7.38 -4.18
C PHE A 206 6.58 6.39 -4.39
N LEU A 207 6.68 5.21 -3.78
CA LEU A 207 5.67 4.18 -3.94
C LEU A 207 4.33 4.61 -3.35
N HIS A 208 4.33 5.35 -2.24
CA HIS A 208 3.15 5.95 -1.63
C HIS A 208 2.33 6.74 -2.66
N GLU A 209 2.99 7.70 -3.31
CA GLU A 209 2.38 8.57 -4.31
C GLU A 209 1.98 7.80 -5.58
N VAL A 210 2.81 6.85 -6.01
CA VAL A 210 2.46 5.97 -7.14
C VAL A 210 1.19 5.18 -6.84
N ILE A 211 1.02 4.65 -5.62
CA ILE A 211 -0.19 3.91 -5.26
C ILE A 211 -1.42 4.83 -5.26
N HIS A 212 -1.30 6.10 -4.86
CA HIS A 212 -2.39 7.06 -5.04
C HIS A 212 -2.76 7.22 -6.52
N VAL A 213 -1.76 7.39 -7.41
CA VAL A 213 -2.02 7.50 -8.85
C VAL A 213 -2.73 6.26 -9.41
N LEU A 214 -2.32 5.07 -8.98
CA LEU A 214 -2.86 3.81 -9.51
C LEU A 214 -4.24 3.46 -8.95
N THR A 215 -4.62 3.99 -7.79
CA THR A 215 -5.85 3.57 -7.09
C THR A 215 -6.88 4.68 -6.94
N GLU A 216 -6.46 5.95 -7.00
CA GLU A 216 -7.22 7.14 -6.58
C GLU A 216 -7.85 7.00 -5.18
N LEU A 217 -7.30 6.14 -4.31
CA LEU A 217 -7.76 5.97 -2.93
C LEU A 217 -7.12 7.03 -2.00
N PRO A 218 -7.80 7.42 -0.91
CA PRO A 218 -7.22 8.29 0.11
C PRO A 218 -6.34 7.51 1.09
N ASP A 219 -5.47 8.22 1.81
CA ASP A 219 -4.72 7.67 2.93
C ASP A 219 -5.63 7.26 4.07
N ALA A 220 -6.32 8.23 4.67
CA ALA A 220 -7.30 7.98 5.70
C ALA A 220 -8.69 7.91 5.08
N ASP A 221 -9.36 6.77 5.25
CA ASP A 221 -10.79 6.63 4.96
C ASP A 221 -11.65 6.87 6.22
N GLY A 222 -11.03 7.23 7.35
CA GLY A 222 -11.67 7.40 8.66
C GLY A 222 -12.15 6.09 9.28
N LEU A 223 -11.87 4.95 8.65
CA LEU A 223 -12.34 3.62 9.05
C LEU A 223 -11.19 2.71 9.48
N HIS A 224 -9.94 3.06 9.13
CA HIS A 224 -8.80 2.18 9.31
C HIS A 224 -7.50 2.93 9.65
N VAL A 225 -6.81 2.51 10.71
CA VAL A 225 -5.61 3.20 11.25
C VAL A 225 -4.46 3.33 10.25
N ARG A 226 -4.31 2.37 9.32
CA ARG A 226 -3.32 2.44 8.24
C ARG A 226 -3.86 3.09 6.97
N GLY A 227 -5.14 2.90 6.68
CA GLY A 227 -5.66 3.14 5.34
C GLY A 227 -5.23 2.13 4.27
N PRO A 228 -5.77 2.25 3.04
CA PRO A 228 -5.46 1.34 1.94
C PRO A 228 -4.08 1.55 1.33
N ILE A 229 -3.63 2.81 1.25
CA ILE A 229 -2.37 3.19 0.60
C ILE A 229 -1.18 2.59 1.34
N VAL A 230 -1.12 2.82 2.65
CA VAL A 230 -0.08 2.25 3.53
C VAL A 230 -0.07 0.72 3.48
N GLU A 231 -1.23 0.07 3.43
CA GLU A 231 -1.26 -1.39 3.36
C GLU A 231 -0.74 -1.94 2.04
N TYR A 232 -1.08 -1.31 0.90
CA TYR A 232 -0.49 -1.66 -0.39
C TYR A 232 1.01 -1.37 -0.43
N GLU A 233 1.44 -0.22 0.08
CA GLU A 233 2.84 0.19 0.17
C GLU A 233 3.66 -0.86 0.92
N ASN A 234 3.22 -1.25 2.12
CA ASN A 234 3.88 -2.28 2.91
C ASN A 234 4.01 -3.61 2.15
N ILE A 235 2.94 -4.07 1.48
CA ILE A 235 2.96 -5.33 0.72
C ILE A 235 3.95 -5.25 -0.44
N VAL A 236 3.86 -4.19 -1.25
CA VAL A 236 4.71 -4.03 -2.44
C VAL A 236 6.18 -3.89 -2.04
N LEU A 237 6.50 -3.14 -0.98
CA LEU A 237 7.86 -3.04 -0.45
C LEU A 237 8.42 -4.40 -0.05
N LYS A 238 7.64 -5.24 0.65
CA LYS A 238 8.09 -6.61 0.97
C LYS A 238 8.30 -7.47 -0.27
N GLU A 239 7.42 -7.36 -1.26
CA GLU A 239 7.51 -8.14 -2.49
C GLU A 239 8.72 -7.74 -3.35
N ILE A 240 9.16 -6.48 -3.31
CA ILE A 240 10.39 -6.03 -4.01
C ILE A 240 11.67 -6.25 -3.19
N GLY A 241 11.56 -6.77 -1.96
CA GLY A 241 12.69 -7.10 -1.10
C GLY A 241 13.21 -5.95 -0.22
N ASP A 242 12.42 -4.90 -0.03
CA ASP A 242 12.76 -3.81 0.88
C ASP A 242 12.77 -4.29 2.35
N PRO A 243 13.83 -4.02 3.12
CA PRO A 243 13.99 -4.53 4.48
C PRO A 243 13.28 -3.67 5.54
N SER A 244 12.77 -2.48 5.19
CA SER A 244 12.16 -1.56 6.15
C SER A 244 10.92 -2.21 6.79
N PRO A 245 10.69 -2.00 8.10
CA PRO A 245 9.55 -2.60 8.77
C PRO A 245 8.25 -1.97 8.25
N ALA A 246 7.17 -2.72 8.27
CA ALA A 246 5.84 -2.24 7.87
C ALA A 246 5.39 -1.04 8.71
N ARG A 247 4.77 -0.05 8.04
CA ARG A 247 4.12 1.10 8.69
C ARG A 247 2.80 0.67 9.31
N ILE A 248 2.64 0.87 10.62
CA ILE A 248 1.50 0.30 11.38
C ILE A 248 0.32 1.25 11.56
N THR A 249 0.53 2.55 11.34
CA THR A 249 -0.48 3.61 11.35
C THR A 249 -0.11 4.69 10.33
N TYR A 250 -1.11 5.37 9.76
CA TYR A 250 -0.88 6.52 8.90
C TYR A 250 -0.42 7.72 9.75
N ALA A 251 -1.29 8.26 10.60
CA ALA A 251 -0.91 9.33 11.51
C ALA A 251 -0.20 8.78 12.75
N CYS A 252 0.81 9.49 13.24
CA CYS A 252 1.31 9.29 14.59
C CYS A 252 0.42 10.00 15.63
N GLU A 253 -0.13 9.24 16.58
CA GLU A 253 -0.94 9.73 17.70
C GLU A 253 -0.16 9.86 19.01
#